data_AF-A0A1F1F1X8-F1
#
_entry.id   AF-A0A1F1F1X8-F1
#
_cell.length_a   1.000
_cell.length_b   1.000
_cell.length_c   1.000
_cell.angle_alpha   90.00
_cell.angle_beta   90.00
_cell.angle_gamma   90.00
#
_symmetry.space_group_name_H-M   'P 1'
#
loop_
_entity.id
_entity.type
_entity.pdbx_description
1 polymer ?
#
loop_
_entity_poly.entity_id
_entity_poly.type
_entity_poly.pdbx_seq_one_letter_code
_entity_poly.pdbx_strand_id
1 'polypeptide(L)'
;MSNFVSKGAATAQVPQGLIDVVTKDGNQVPVTGVTFTAHKLDSSSMCAVDGAVTYASGGEAVASAPEQTKEQQATKRAKNVDEQLREEFGGATEDEIRKDVKKELGDTASEADIERETKDRASDLSTRRAELEQKGTGSSEEKTPAQNVAAFLFPGKTDSFDNKELNESNPEKGLYMTSTSSFTIVKSCASSFDDTSASTDMTFQMYDGKHRDGIAEVGITVMQDGTIGFVNNKTKKYERDTSGNWLKKK
;
A
#
# COMPACT_ATOMS: atom_id res chain seq x y z
N MET A 1 23.16 -3.03 6.89
CA MET A 1 23.22 -4.00 5.77
C MET A 1 24.02 -3.38 4.65
N SER A 2 24.85 -4.14 3.96
CA SER A 2 25.67 -3.64 2.85
C SER A 2 24.84 -3.51 1.57
N ASN A 3 25.26 -2.63 0.66
CA ASN A 3 24.74 -2.63 -0.71
C ASN A 3 25.15 -3.93 -1.42
N PHE A 4 24.32 -4.39 -2.35
CA PHE A 4 24.60 -5.55 -3.18
C PHE A 4 24.44 -5.17 -4.65
N VAL A 5 25.24 -5.77 -5.53
CA VAL A 5 25.16 -5.53 -6.98
C VAL A 5 25.36 -6.85 -7.72
N SER A 6 24.56 -7.07 -8.75
CA SER A 6 24.68 -8.22 -9.64
C SER A 6 24.30 -7.85 -11.06
N LYS A 7 24.83 -8.59 -12.03
CA LYS A 7 24.49 -8.41 -13.44
C LYS A 7 23.43 -9.43 -13.86
N GLY A 8 22.35 -8.95 -14.48
CA GLY A 8 21.31 -9.79 -15.04
C GLY A 8 20.28 -10.28 -14.02
N ALA A 9 20.68 -10.84 -12.88
CA ALA A 9 19.75 -11.31 -11.86
C ALA A 9 20.26 -11.11 -10.43
N ALA A 10 19.35 -10.84 -9.49
CA ALA A 10 19.63 -10.66 -8.07
C ALA A 10 18.46 -11.17 -7.22
N THR A 11 18.71 -11.83 -6.09
CA THR A 11 17.64 -12.32 -5.20
C THR A 11 17.70 -11.62 -3.86
N ALA A 12 16.59 -10.99 -3.46
CA ALA A 12 16.39 -10.51 -2.10
C ALA A 12 15.68 -11.61 -1.31
N GLN A 13 16.27 -12.06 -0.20
CA GLN A 13 15.73 -13.16 0.61
C GLN A 13 15.71 -12.78 2.09
N VAL A 14 14.62 -13.11 2.77
CA VAL A 14 14.51 -12.99 4.23
C VAL A 14 15.34 -14.12 4.87
N PRO A 15 16.34 -13.82 5.69
CA PRO A 15 17.17 -14.86 6.31
C PRO A 15 16.34 -15.75 7.24
N GLN A 16 16.63 -17.06 7.26
CA GLN A 16 15.87 -18.02 8.08
C GLN A 16 15.80 -17.63 9.55
N GLY A 17 16.92 -17.21 10.15
CA GLY A 17 16.91 -16.78 11.56
C GLY A 17 16.01 -15.57 11.84
N LEU A 18 15.75 -14.70 10.85
CA LEU A 18 14.77 -13.62 11.00
C LEU A 18 13.35 -14.18 10.95
N ILE A 19 13.08 -15.12 10.03
CA ILE A 19 11.80 -15.83 9.94
C ILE A 19 11.49 -16.54 11.26
N ASP A 20 12.47 -17.24 11.85
CA ASP A 20 12.30 -17.98 13.10
C ASP A 20 11.90 -17.05 14.25
N VAL A 21 12.51 -15.87 14.35
CA VAL A 21 12.21 -14.89 15.39
C VAL A 21 10.85 -14.23 15.19
N VAL A 22 10.50 -13.91 13.94
CA VAL A 22 9.18 -13.34 13.61
C VAL A 22 8.07 -14.34 13.93
N THR A 23 8.26 -15.61 13.56
CA THR A 23 7.25 -16.67 13.71
C THR A 23 7.13 -17.20 15.13
N LYS A 24 8.16 -17.06 15.97
CA LYS A 24 8.10 -17.38 17.40
C LYS A 24 7.00 -16.62 18.15
N ASP A 25 6.70 -15.40 17.72
CA ASP A 25 5.63 -14.55 18.28
C ASP A 25 4.24 -14.90 17.69
N GLY A 26 4.11 -15.97 16.90
CA GLY A 26 2.85 -16.38 16.26
C GLY A 26 2.55 -15.67 14.94
N ASN A 27 3.45 -14.82 14.45
CA ASN A 27 3.30 -14.13 13.17
C ASN A 27 3.66 -15.04 11.99
N GLN A 28 3.19 -14.70 10.81
CA GLN A 28 3.59 -15.33 9.54
C GLN A 28 4.52 -14.39 8.77
N VAL A 29 5.41 -14.97 7.94
CA VAL A 29 6.19 -14.24 6.92
C VAL A 29 5.71 -14.74 5.55
N PRO A 30 4.72 -14.08 4.92
CA PRO A 30 4.07 -14.60 3.72
C PRO A 30 5.00 -14.70 2.52
N VAL A 31 5.85 -13.70 2.31
CA VAL A 31 6.84 -13.65 1.23
C VAL A 31 8.23 -13.77 1.83
N THR A 32 8.99 -14.76 1.39
CA THR A 32 10.33 -15.07 1.91
C THR A 32 11.45 -14.65 0.97
N GLY A 33 11.14 -14.35 -0.29
CA GLY A 33 12.09 -13.78 -1.23
C GLY A 33 11.46 -13.26 -2.51
N VAL A 34 12.23 -12.50 -3.25
CA VAL A 34 11.92 -12.09 -4.62
C VAL A 34 13.20 -12.18 -5.45
N THR A 35 13.11 -12.85 -6.59
CA THR A 35 14.19 -12.89 -7.59
C THR A 35 13.92 -11.85 -8.66
N PHE A 36 14.87 -10.94 -8.83
CA PHE A 36 14.85 -9.87 -9.79
C PHE A 36 15.69 -10.25 -11.01
N THR A 37 15.15 -10.06 -12.21
CA THR A 37 15.86 -10.29 -13.48
C THR A 37 15.74 -9.05 -14.36
N ALA A 38 16.84 -8.58 -14.92
CA ALA A 38 16.84 -7.43 -15.80
C ALA A 38 15.96 -7.71 -17.02
N HIS A 39 15.00 -6.82 -17.27
CA HIS A 39 14.07 -6.93 -18.38
C HIS A 39 14.52 -5.97 -19.47
N LYS A 40 14.81 -6.52 -20.65
CA LYS A 40 15.26 -5.72 -21.79
C LYS A 40 14.05 -5.05 -22.42
N LEU A 41 14.06 -3.72 -22.44
CA LEU A 41 13.11 -2.91 -23.18
C LEU A 41 13.70 -2.54 -24.55
N ASP A 42 12.85 -2.29 -25.53
CA ASP A 42 13.27 -1.73 -26.83
C ASP A 42 13.68 -0.26 -26.68
N SER A 43 13.10 0.45 -25.71
CA SER A 43 13.44 1.83 -25.39
C SER A 43 14.77 1.96 -24.64
N SER A 44 15.56 2.97 -25.00
CA SER A 44 16.82 3.31 -24.32
C SER A 44 16.66 4.30 -23.16
N SER A 45 15.45 4.85 -22.93
CA SER A 45 15.23 5.90 -21.93
C SER A 45 14.81 5.37 -20.55
N MET A 46 14.45 4.08 -20.49
CA MET A 46 13.83 3.44 -19.33
C MET A 46 14.47 2.08 -19.11
N CYS A 47 14.43 1.63 -17.86
CA CYS A 47 14.92 0.32 -17.45
C CYS A 47 13.78 -0.45 -16.81
N ALA A 48 13.78 -1.76 -17.01
CA ALA A 48 12.81 -2.64 -16.39
C ALA A 48 13.48 -3.81 -15.67
N VAL A 49 12.78 -4.33 -14.66
CA VAL A 49 13.17 -5.53 -13.93
C VAL A 49 11.94 -6.37 -13.64
N ASP A 50 12.03 -7.65 -13.95
CA ASP A 50 11.03 -8.65 -13.63
C ASP A 50 11.28 -9.18 -12.22
N GLY A 51 10.23 -9.31 -11.43
CA GLY A 51 10.24 -9.91 -10.11
C GLY A 51 9.47 -11.21 -10.09
N ALA A 52 10.10 -12.27 -9.56
CA ALA A 52 9.46 -13.55 -9.27
C ALA A 52 9.38 -13.74 -7.74
N VAL A 53 8.16 -13.87 -7.21
CA VAL A 53 7.87 -13.89 -5.78
C VAL A 53 7.97 -15.32 -5.24
N THR A 54 8.69 -15.48 -4.12
CA THR A 54 8.76 -16.74 -3.37
C THR A 54 7.93 -16.63 -2.10
N TYR A 55 6.91 -17.48 -1.99
CA TYR A 55 6.03 -17.54 -0.83
C TYR A 55 6.46 -18.60 0.19
N ALA A 56 6.19 -18.34 1.45
CA ALA A 56 6.08 -19.41 2.45
C ALA A 56 4.79 -20.22 2.20
N SER A 57 4.66 -21.38 2.85
CA SER A 57 3.43 -22.18 2.81
C SER A 57 2.23 -21.35 3.25
N GLY A 58 1.20 -21.25 2.40
CA GLY A 58 0.00 -20.43 2.64
C GLY A 58 0.20 -18.91 2.51
N GLY A 59 1.44 -18.46 2.27
CA GLY A 59 1.80 -17.04 2.20
C GLY A 59 1.18 -16.30 1.02
N GLU A 60 0.98 -16.98 -0.11
CA GLU A 60 0.33 -16.37 -1.28
C GLU A 60 -1.09 -15.91 -0.94
N ALA A 61 -1.89 -16.77 -0.31
CA ALA A 61 -3.26 -16.44 0.10
C ALA A 61 -3.30 -15.24 1.06
N VAL A 62 -2.31 -15.12 1.95
CA VAL A 62 -2.20 -13.98 2.87
C VAL A 62 -1.83 -12.70 2.13
N ALA A 63 -0.87 -12.76 1.19
CA ALA A 63 -0.41 -11.60 0.44
C ALA A 63 -1.45 -11.11 -0.57
N SER A 64 -2.17 -12.03 -1.20
CA SER A 64 -3.18 -11.75 -2.24
C SER A 64 -4.56 -11.38 -1.68
N ALA A 65 -4.78 -11.55 -0.37
CA ALA A 65 -5.99 -11.10 0.29
C ALA A 65 -6.04 -9.56 0.35
N PRO A 66 -7.23 -8.95 0.36
CA PRO A 66 -7.37 -7.53 0.68
C PRO A 66 -6.75 -7.22 2.04
N GLU A 67 -6.07 -6.07 2.15
CA GLU A 67 -5.45 -5.64 3.41
C GLU A 67 -6.51 -5.39 4.50
N GLN A 68 -7.68 -4.90 4.09
CA GLN A 68 -8.81 -4.62 4.98
C GLN A 68 -9.95 -5.58 4.70
N THR A 69 -10.60 -6.07 5.76
CA THR A 69 -11.84 -6.84 5.63
C THR A 69 -12.95 -5.99 5.03
N LYS A 70 -13.99 -6.62 4.45
CA LYS A 70 -15.16 -5.90 3.93
C LYS A 70 -15.80 -4.98 4.97
N GLU A 71 -15.83 -5.41 6.23
CA GLU A 71 -16.33 -4.62 7.36
C GLU A 71 -15.44 -3.41 7.67
N GLN A 72 -14.11 -3.58 7.66
CA GLN A 72 -13.18 -2.47 7.84
C GLN A 72 -13.25 -1.47 6.68
N GLN A 73 -13.43 -1.95 5.45
CA GLN A 73 -13.65 -1.10 4.28
C GLN A 73 -14.97 -0.34 4.41
N ALA A 74 -16.07 -0.99 4.81
CA ALA A 74 -17.35 -0.34 5.04
C ALA A 74 -17.26 0.72 6.14
N THR A 75 -16.57 0.42 7.24
CA THR A 75 -16.34 1.37 8.34
C THR A 75 -15.53 2.58 7.86
N LYS A 76 -14.48 2.38 7.06
CA LYS A 76 -13.68 3.48 6.50
C LYS A 76 -14.50 4.32 5.53
N ARG A 77 -15.33 3.69 4.68
CA ARG A 77 -16.23 4.41 3.78
C ARG A 77 -17.24 5.26 4.56
N ALA A 78 -17.87 4.70 5.58
CA ALA A 78 -18.80 5.43 6.44
C ALA A 78 -18.13 6.65 7.08
N LYS A 79 -16.90 6.50 7.60
CA LYS A 79 -16.13 7.64 8.12
C LYS A 79 -15.85 8.72 7.08
N ASN A 80 -15.47 8.34 5.86
CA ASN A 80 -15.23 9.30 4.78
C ASN A 80 -16.53 10.03 4.36
N VAL A 81 -17.66 9.33 4.35
CA VAL A 81 -18.98 9.95 4.10
C VAL A 81 -19.30 10.95 5.21
N ASP A 82 -19.13 10.57 6.49
CA ASP A 82 -19.36 11.47 7.61
C ASP A 82 -18.45 12.70 7.59
N GLU A 83 -17.20 12.55 7.15
CA GLU A 83 -16.27 13.68 7.00
C GLU A 83 -16.75 14.66 5.91
N GLN A 84 -17.15 14.15 4.73
CA GLN A 84 -17.72 14.99 3.67
C GLN A 84 -18.99 15.70 4.11
N LEU A 85 -19.87 15.00 4.83
CA LEU A 85 -21.11 15.60 5.34
C LEU A 85 -20.83 16.71 6.36
N ARG A 86 -19.81 16.56 7.22
CA ARG A 86 -19.41 17.64 8.15
C ARG A 86 -18.89 18.87 7.42
N GLU A 87 -18.13 18.68 6.34
CA GLU A 87 -17.65 19.80 5.51
C GLU A 87 -18.79 20.52 4.78
N GLU A 88 -19.80 19.77 4.31
CA GLU A 88 -20.91 20.33 3.51
C GLU A 88 -22.03 20.92 4.39
N PHE A 89 -22.34 20.32 5.54
CA PHE A 89 -23.52 20.66 6.37
C PHE A 89 -23.19 21.17 7.78
N GLY A 90 -21.93 21.26 8.18
CA GLY A 90 -21.53 21.63 9.55
C GLY A 90 -21.76 20.51 10.58
N GLY A 91 -22.17 19.31 10.14
CA GLY A 91 -22.39 18.14 10.97
C GLY A 91 -22.70 16.88 10.15
N ALA A 92 -22.44 15.70 10.71
CA ALA A 92 -22.81 14.39 10.13
C ALA A 92 -24.09 13.81 10.75
N THR A 93 -24.65 14.48 11.76
CA THR A 93 -25.87 14.09 12.49
C THR A 93 -26.72 15.32 12.79
N GLU A 94 -28.00 15.11 13.07
CA GLU A 94 -28.92 16.19 13.47
C GLU A 94 -28.43 16.95 14.70
N ASP A 95 -27.84 16.26 15.68
CA ASP A 95 -27.28 16.89 16.88
C ASP A 95 -26.05 17.76 16.57
N GLU A 96 -25.17 17.30 15.68
CA GLU A 96 -24.02 18.09 15.21
C GLU A 96 -24.49 19.34 14.45
N ILE A 97 -25.46 19.18 13.54
CA ILE A 97 -26.10 20.29 12.81
C ILE A 97 -26.73 21.28 13.78
N ARG A 98 -27.51 20.81 14.77
CA ARG A 98 -28.20 21.69 15.73
C ARG A 98 -27.20 22.57 16.48
N LYS A 99 -26.04 22.02 16.83
CA LYS A 99 -24.97 22.77 17.50
C LYS A 99 -24.40 23.87 16.62
N ASP A 100 -24.21 23.59 15.33
CA ASP A 100 -23.70 24.57 14.37
C ASP A 100 -24.75 25.66 14.06
N VAL A 101 -26.01 25.26 13.83
CA VAL A 101 -27.15 26.17 13.66
C VAL A 101 -27.31 27.12 14.86
N LYS A 102 -27.22 26.62 16.09
CA LYS A 102 -27.26 27.47 17.30
C LYS A 102 -26.14 28.51 17.31
N LYS A 103 -24.95 28.13 16.85
CA LYS A 103 -23.79 29.02 16.78
C LYS A 103 -23.96 30.07 15.68
N GLU A 104 -24.52 29.71 14.53
CA GLU A 104 -24.75 30.62 13.41
C GLU A 104 -25.87 31.63 13.67
N LEU A 105 -26.99 31.17 14.23
CA LEU A 105 -28.15 32.02 14.52
C LEU A 105 -27.95 32.90 15.77
N GLY A 106 -27.02 32.51 16.65
CA GLY A 106 -26.67 33.24 17.87
C GLY A 106 -27.68 33.11 19.01
N ASP A 107 -27.31 33.64 20.18
CA ASP A 107 -28.01 33.41 21.45
C ASP A 107 -29.44 34.01 21.53
N THR A 108 -29.81 34.88 20.58
CA THR A 108 -31.14 35.53 20.54
C THR A 108 -32.16 34.79 19.66
N ALA A 109 -31.75 33.71 18.99
CA ALA A 109 -32.63 32.93 18.14
C ALA A 109 -33.67 32.16 18.97
N SER A 110 -34.89 32.04 18.44
CA SER A 110 -35.93 31.22 19.08
C SER A 110 -35.63 29.73 18.89
N GLU A 111 -36.02 28.89 19.86
CA GLU A 111 -35.87 27.43 19.70
C GLU A 111 -36.68 26.90 18.50
N ALA A 112 -37.77 27.57 18.11
CA ALA A 112 -38.54 27.23 16.91
C ALA A 112 -37.76 27.50 15.62
N ASP A 113 -37.01 28.61 15.56
CA ASP A 113 -36.16 28.92 14.40
C ASP A 113 -34.97 27.96 14.29
N ILE A 114 -34.34 27.65 15.43
CA ILE A 114 -33.27 26.64 15.50
C ILE A 114 -33.80 25.27 15.07
N GLU A 115 -34.97 24.85 15.54
CA GLU A 115 -35.55 23.55 15.20
C GLU A 115 -35.90 23.45 13.71
N ARG A 116 -36.50 24.51 13.14
CA ARG A 116 -36.84 24.57 11.72
C ARG A 116 -35.59 24.44 10.84
N GLU A 117 -34.59 25.28 11.09
CA GLU A 117 -33.33 25.26 10.33
C GLU A 117 -32.57 23.93 10.50
N THR A 118 -32.58 23.36 11.71
CA THR A 118 -31.96 22.04 11.98
C THR A 118 -32.63 20.94 11.16
N LYS A 119 -33.98 20.92 11.12
CA LYS A 119 -34.74 19.91 10.36
C LYS A 119 -34.54 20.03 8.85
N ASP A 120 -34.52 21.26 8.34
CA ASP A 120 -34.29 21.52 6.92
C ASP A 120 -32.90 20.99 6.51
N ARG A 121 -31.85 21.34 7.24
CA ARG A 121 -30.48 20.84 7.00
C ARG A 121 -30.34 19.33 7.23
N ALA A 122 -31.02 18.76 8.22
CA ALA A 122 -30.99 17.32 8.48
C ALA A 122 -31.67 16.51 7.36
N SER A 123 -32.72 17.06 6.74
CA SER A 123 -33.38 16.46 5.57
C SER A 123 -32.45 16.43 4.36
N ASP A 124 -31.76 17.55 4.09
CA ASP A 124 -30.78 17.63 3.00
C ASP A 124 -29.58 16.71 3.25
N LEU A 125 -29.07 16.66 4.49
CA LEU A 125 -28.01 15.74 4.91
C LEU A 125 -28.41 14.28 4.66
N SER A 126 -29.62 13.89 5.02
CA SER A 126 -30.11 12.51 4.84
C SER A 126 -30.12 12.11 3.36
N THR A 127 -30.61 13.00 2.50
CA THR A 127 -30.60 12.81 1.05
C THR A 127 -29.19 12.67 0.52
N ARG A 128 -28.29 13.57 0.93
CA ARG A 128 -26.89 13.58 0.49
C ARG A 128 -26.12 12.35 0.98
N ARG A 129 -26.36 11.89 2.21
CA ARG A 129 -25.78 10.64 2.71
C ARG A 129 -26.18 9.45 1.83
N ALA A 130 -27.46 9.32 1.49
CA ALA A 130 -27.94 8.24 0.62
C ALA A 130 -27.28 8.27 -0.77
N GLU A 131 -27.07 9.46 -1.35
CA GLU A 131 -26.33 9.62 -2.61
C GLU A 131 -24.86 9.20 -2.48
N LEU A 132 -24.17 9.65 -1.43
CA LEU A 132 -22.75 9.34 -1.19
C LEU A 132 -22.55 7.85 -0.91
N GLU A 133 -23.45 7.22 -0.17
CA GLU A 133 -23.44 5.78 0.08
C GLU A 133 -23.69 4.99 -1.20
N GLN A 134 -24.67 5.37 -2.04
CA GLN A 134 -24.87 4.75 -3.35
C GLN A 134 -23.65 4.93 -4.25
N LYS A 135 -23.10 6.13 -4.35
CA LYS A 135 -21.91 6.41 -5.18
C LYS A 135 -20.67 5.65 -4.67
N GLY A 136 -20.56 5.47 -3.36
CA GLY A 136 -19.53 4.68 -2.69
C GLY A 136 -19.64 3.17 -2.91
N THR A 137 -20.79 2.64 -3.35
CA THR A 137 -20.92 1.23 -3.76
C THR A 137 -20.34 0.97 -5.16
N GLY A 138 -20.19 2.00 -6.00
CA GLY A 138 -19.79 1.86 -7.40
C GLY A 138 -18.31 2.08 -7.74
N SER A 139 -17.46 2.57 -6.83
CA SER A 139 -16.13 3.12 -7.22
C SER A 139 -14.92 2.60 -6.41
N SER A 140 -15.07 1.54 -5.63
CA SER A 140 -13.93 0.81 -5.11
C SER A 140 -13.91 -0.53 -5.83
N GLU A 141 -13.33 -0.56 -7.02
CA GLU A 141 -12.95 -1.83 -7.65
C GLU A 141 -12.18 -2.64 -6.60
N GLU A 142 -12.75 -3.79 -6.23
CA GLU A 142 -12.09 -4.72 -5.34
C GLU A 142 -10.78 -5.11 -6.01
N LYS A 143 -9.65 -4.74 -5.40
CA LYS A 143 -8.32 -5.02 -5.96
C LYS A 143 -8.22 -6.51 -6.28
N THR A 144 -7.72 -6.81 -7.47
CA THR A 144 -7.44 -8.20 -7.86
C THR A 144 -6.43 -8.83 -6.91
N PRO A 145 -6.38 -10.17 -6.80
CA PRO A 145 -5.36 -10.85 -5.99
C PRO A 145 -3.92 -10.38 -6.31
N ALA A 146 -3.62 -10.15 -7.59
CA ALA A 146 -2.33 -9.63 -8.03
C ALA A 146 -2.08 -8.20 -7.53
N GLN A 147 -3.06 -7.30 -7.63
CA GLN A 147 -2.96 -5.94 -7.09
C GLN A 147 -2.81 -5.92 -5.56
N ASN A 148 -3.38 -6.89 -4.85
CA ASN A 148 -3.17 -7.04 -3.41
C ASN A 148 -1.73 -7.46 -3.07
N VAL A 149 -1.14 -8.40 -3.82
CA VAL A 149 0.29 -8.74 -3.68
C VAL A 149 1.16 -7.53 -3.98
N ALA A 150 0.82 -6.77 -5.01
CA ALA A 150 1.55 -5.57 -5.39
C ALA A 150 1.54 -4.52 -4.25
N ALA A 151 0.37 -4.27 -3.64
CA ALA A 151 0.25 -3.43 -2.46
C ALA A 151 0.96 -4.02 -1.22
N PHE A 152 1.05 -5.35 -1.12
CA PHE A 152 1.81 -6.03 -0.08
C PHE A 152 3.32 -5.83 -0.23
N LEU A 153 3.87 -5.91 -1.44
CA LEU A 153 5.30 -5.74 -1.68
C LEU A 153 5.72 -4.26 -1.70
N PHE A 154 4.84 -3.37 -2.18
CA PHE A 154 5.12 -1.95 -2.39
C PHE A 154 4.07 -1.08 -1.67
N PRO A 155 4.03 -1.11 -0.31
CA PRO A 155 3.06 -0.35 0.45
C PRO A 155 3.15 1.15 0.16
N GLY A 156 2.00 1.79 -0.06
CA GLY A 156 1.91 3.23 -0.35
C GLY A 156 2.13 3.63 -1.82
N LYS A 157 2.37 2.68 -2.74
CA LYS A 157 2.51 2.94 -4.18
C LYS A 157 1.22 2.63 -4.95
N THR A 158 0.12 3.30 -4.62
CA THR A 158 -1.22 3.01 -5.16
C THR A 158 -1.40 3.36 -6.63
N ASP A 159 -0.69 4.36 -7.13
CA ASP A 159 -0.91 4.92 -8.46
C ASP A 159 -0.05 4.24 -9.54
N SER A 160 0.66 3.17 -9.17
CA SER A 160 1.62 2.47 -10.03
C SER A 160 1.14 1.11 -10.52
N PHE A 161 -0.06 0.67 -10.14
CA PHE A 161 -0.59 -0.64 -10.55
C PHE A 161 -1.43 -0.48 -11.82
N ASP A 162 -0.83 -0.71 -12.97
CA ASP A 162 -1.59 -0.81 -14.21
C ASP A 162 -1.87 -2.28 -14.52
N ASN A 163 -3.14 -2.63 -14.73
CA ASN A 163 -3.53 -3.95 -15.23
C ASN A 163 -3.31 -4.06 -16.76
N LYS A 164 -2.80 -3.01 -17.40
CA LYS A 164 -2.41 -3.04 -18.81
C LYS A 164 -1.17 -3.91 -19.00
N GLU A 165 -1.09 -4.48 -20.20
CA GLU A 165 0.13 -5.11 -20.67
C GLU A 165 1.25 -4.06 -20.86
N LEU A 166 2.48 -4.47 -20.59
CA LEU A 166 3.65 -3.64 -20.81
C LEU A 166 3.87 -3.43 -22.31
N ASN A 167 3.92 -2.16 -22.74
CA ASN A 167 4.37 -1.81 -24.09
C ASN A 167 5.90 -1.65 -24.12
N GLU A 168 6.61 -2.66 -24.62
CA GLU A 168 8.08 -2.67 -24.62
C GLU A 168 8.73 -1.57 -25.46
N SER A 169 8.06 -1.14 -26.54
CA SER A 169 8.57 -0.11 -27.46
C SER A 169 8.31 1.32 -26.99
N ASN A 170 7.30 1.53 -26.15
CA ASN A 170 7.02 2.81 -25.50
C ASN A 170 6.58 2.60 -24.04
N PRO A 171 7.51 2.20 -23.15
CA PRO A 171 7.17 1.78 -21.81
C PRO A 171 6.92 2.99 -20.89
N GLU A 172 5.81 2.93 -20.14
CA GLU A 172 5.46 3.92 -19.13
C GLU A 172 6.04 3.53 -17.76
N LYS A 173 6.27 4.51 -16.88
CA LYS A 173 6.71 4.22 -15.51
C LYS A 173 5.58 3.53 -14.76
N GLY A 174 5.87 2.39 -14.12
CA GLY A 174 4.84 1.66 -13.40
C GLY A 174 5.31 0.32 -12.87
N LEU A 175 4.39 -0.34 -12.16
CA LEU A 175 4.48 -1.73 -11.75
C LEU A 175 3.36 -2.51 -12.46
N TYR A 176 3.79 -3.44 -13.30
CA TYR A 176 2.92 -4.27 -14.12
C TYR A 176 2.82 -5.64 -13.48
N MET A 177 1.63 -6.03 -13.03
CA MET A 177 1.42 -7.35 -12.43
C MET A 177 0.98 -8.34 -13.52
N THR A 178 1.71 -9.43 -13.69
CA THR A 178 1.33 -10.50 -14.64
C THR A 178 0.64 -11.66 -13.93
N SER A 179 0.91 -11.87 -12.64
CA SER A 179 0.19 -12.79 -11.77
C SER A 179 0.38 -12.37 -10.30
N THR A 180 -0.11 -13.17 -9.35
CA THR A 180 0.27 -13.03 -7.93
C THR A 180 1.78 -13.22 -7.73
N SER A 181 2.42 -14.09 -8.51
CA SER A 181 3.82 -14.49 -8.32
C SER A 181 4.81 -13.73 -9.21
N SER A 182 4.35 -12.85 -10.10
CA SER A 182 5.19 -12.22 -11.10
C SER A 182 4.79 -10.78 -11.41
N PHE A 183 5.78 -9.92 -11.57
CA PHE A 183 5.59 -8.51 -11.89
C PHE A 183 6.78 -7.94 -12.67
N THR A 184 6.59 -6.77 -13.28
CA THR A 184 7.65 -6.00 -13.93
C THR A 184 7.60 -4.56 -13.42
N ILE A 185 8.74 -4.04 -12.95
CA ILE A 185 8.89 -2.62 -12.58
C ILE A 185 9.54 -1.91 -13.77
N VAL A 186 8.94 -0.82 -14.23
CA VAL A 186 9.51 0.08 -15.22
C VAL A 186 9.80 1.44 -14.58
N LYS A 187 11.04 1.92 -14.73
CA LYS A 187 11.46 3.21 -14.19
C LYS A 187 12.57 3.84 -15.04
N SER A 188 12.92 5.08 -14.74
CA SER A 188 14.16 5.68 -15.24
C SER A 188 15.36 4.83 -14.81
N CYS A 189 16.29 4.61 -15.73
CA CYS A 189 17.53 3.90 -15.45
C CYS A 189 18.34 4.61 -14.37
N ALA A 190 18.94 3.83 -13.48
CA ALA A 190 19.88 4.29 -12.49
C ALA A 190 21.20 4.70 -13.16
N SER A 191 21.78 5.82 -12.71
CA SER A 191 23.08 6.29 -13.20
C SER A 191 24.25 5.48 -12.62
N SER A 192 24.07 4.89 -11.44
CA SER A 192 24.98 3.97 -10.76
C SER A 192 24.19 2.94 -9.95
N PHE A 193 24.83 1.86 -9.50
CA PHE A 193 24.15 0.83 -8.70
C PHE A 193 23.61 1.36 -7.37
N ASP A 194 24.20 2.42 -6.83
CA ASP A 194 23.84 3.08 -5.57
C ASP A 194 23.00 4.36 -5.75
N ASP A 195 22.45 4.60 -6.94
CA ASP A 195 21.56 5.71 -7.24
C ASP A 195 20.20 5.55 -6.51
N THR A 196 20.19 5.97 -5.25
CA THR A 196 19.01 5.89 -4.38
C THR A 196 17.83 6.71 -4.91
N SER A 197 18.06 7.74 -5.73
CA SER A 197 17.00 8.54 -6.35
C SER A 197 16.23 7.75 -7.41
N ALA A 198 16.91 6.83 -8.09
CA ALA A 198 16.32 5.89 -9.02
C ALA A 198 15.74 4.64 -8.33
N SER A 199 15.98 4.42 -7.04
CA SER A 199 15.59 3.18 -6.34
C SER A 199 14.08 3.03 -6.11
N THR A 200 13.59 1.79 -6.19
CA THR A 200 12.21 1.42 -5.82
C THR A 200 12.24 0.55 -4.58
N ASP A 201 11.61 1.00 -3.51
CA ASP A 201 11.61 0.28 -2.23
C ASP A 201 10.55 -0.83 -2.21
N MET A 202 11.00 -2.06 -1.98
CA MET A 202 10.16 -3.22 -1.70
C MET A 202 10.25 -3.57 -0.21
N THR A 203 9.12 -3.92 0.39
CA THR A 203 9.04 -4.31 1.81
C THR A 203 8.69 -5.81 1.93
N PHE A 204 9.45 -6.51 2.76
CA PHE A 204 9.01 -7.80 3.32
C PHE A 204 8.17 -7.52 4.57
N GLN A 205 6.97 -8.10 4.63
CA GLN A 205 6.04 -7.90 5.74
C GLN A 205 5.81 -9.19 6.53
N MET A 206 5.50 -9.04 7.81
CA MET A 206 4.88 -10.07 8.64
C MET A 206 3.37 -9.87 8.71
N TYR A 207 2.65 -10.91 9.09
CA TYR A 207 1.22 -10.89 9.31
C TYR A 207 0.85 -11.58 10.63
N ASP A 208 0.14 -10.89 11.51
CA ASP A 208 -0.26 -11.40 12.84
C ASP A 208 -1.66 -12.02 12.87
N GLY A 209 -2.31 -12.16 11.72
CA GLY A 209 -3.72 -12.58 11.60
C GLY A 209 -4.71 -11.42 11.47
N LYS A 210 -4.27 -10.17 11.68
CA LYS A 210 -5.12 -8.96 11.57
C LYS A 210 -4.43 -7.82 10.84
N HIS A 211 -3.13 -7.64 11.09
CA HIS A 211 -2.33 -6.53 10.62
C HIS A 211 -1.10 -7.02 9.88
N ARG A 212 -0.72 -6.26 8.86
CA ARG A 212 0.54 -6.42 8.13
C ARG A 212 1.53 -5.39 8.65
N ASP A 213 2.79 -5.77 8.77
CA ASP A 213 3.81 -4.87 9.25
C ASP A 213 5.19 -5.19 8.65
N GLY A 214 5.95 -4.15 8.33
CA GLY A 214 7.22 -4.29 7.63
C GLY A 214 8.32 -4.83 8.54
N ILE A 215 8.97 -5.92 8.13
CA ILE A 215 10.12 -6.52 8.85
C ILE A 215 11.46 -6.09 8.24
N ALA A 216 11.51 -5.98 6.91
CA ALA A 216 12.69 -5.57 6.15
C ALA A 216 12.28 -4.79 4.90
N GLU A 217 13.18 -3.94 4.42
CA GLU A 217 12.98 -3.15 3.20
C GLU A 217 14.27 -3.16 2.38
N VAL A 218 14.12 -3.25 1.06
CA VAL A 218 15.18 -3.27 0.06
C VAL A 218 14.84 -2.29 -1.05
N GLY A 219 15.73 -1.34 -1.30
CA GLY A 219 15.65 -0.46 -2.47
C GLY A 219 16.29 -1.14 -3.67
N ILE A 220 15.59 -1.16 -4.81
CA ILE A 220 16.03 -1.84 -6.03
C ILE A 220 16.40 -0.79 -7.07
N THR A 221 17.62 -0.85 -7.61
CA THR A 221 18.08 -0.03 -8.73
C THR A 221 18.34 -0.90 -9.95
N VAL A 222 18.13 -0.35 -11.15
CA VAL A 222 18.36 -1.05 -12.43
C VAL A 222 19.06 -0.10 -13.39
N MET A 223 20.20 -0.54 -13.93
CA MET A 223 20.99 0.20 -14.90
C MET A 223 20.73 -0.29 -16.32
N GLN A 224 21.11 0.53 -17.31
CA GLN A 224 20.88 0.26 -18.73
C GLN A 224 21.57 -1.01 -19.24
N ASP A 225 22.67 -1.43 -18.63
CA ASP A 225 23.38 -2.66 -18.99
C ASP A 225 22.80 -3.93 -18.30
N GLY A 226 21.68 -3.79 -17.59
CA GLY A 226 21.03 -4.86 -16.84
C GLY A 226 21.64 -5.12 -15.46
N THR A 227 22.50 -4.23 -14.96
CA THR A 227 22.98 -4.29 -13.57
C THR A 227 21.85 -3.96 -12.60
N ILE A 228 21.66 -4.82 -11.59
CA ILE A 228 20.68 -4.66 -10.52
C ILE A 228 21.42 -4.39 -9.21
N GLY A 229 21.02 -3.34 -8.50
CA GLY A 229 21.53 -3.00 -7.18
C GLY A 229 20.48 -3.14 -6.09
N PHE A 230 20.90 -3.57 -4.90
CA PHE A 230 20.12 -3.47 -3.66
C PHE A 230 20.75 -2.42 -2.75
N VAL A 231 19.97 -1.37 -2.47
CA VAL A 231 20.37 -0.16 -1.74
C VAL A 231 19.37 0.10 -0.61
N ASN A 232 19.69 1.02 0.30
CA ASN A 232 18.78 1.43 1.39
C ASN A 232 18.26 0.26 2.27
N ASN A 233 19.01 -0.85 2.29
CA ASN A 233 18.61 -2.06 2.99
C ASN A 233 18.48 -1.83 4.49
N LYS A 234 17.28 -2.00 5.05
CA LYS A 234 17.02 -1.80 6.49
C LYS A 234 16.13 -2.88 7.08
N THR A 235 16.45 -3.29 8.30
CA THR A 235 15.56 -4.09 9.16
C THR A 235 14.86 -3.15 10.13
N LYS A 236 13.53 -3.24 10.19
CA LYS A 236 12.71 -2.29 10.95
C LYS A 236 12.72 -2.65 12.43
N LYS A 237 12.03 -3.74 12.79
CA LYS A 237 11.80 -4.16 14.19
C LYS A 237 12.77 -5.21 14.72
N TYR A 238 13.75 -5.59 13.91
CA TYR A 238 14.68 -6.67 14.21
C TYR A 238 16.13 -6.24 13.96
N GLU A 239 17.04 -6.81 14.72
CA GLU A 239 18.48 -6.57 14.62
C GLU A 239 19.26 -7.86 14.88
N ARG A 240 20.57 -7.82 14.57
CA ARG A 240 21.48 -8.91 14.90
C ARG A 240 22.25 -8.56 16.17
N ASP A 241 22.37 -9.52 17.08
CA ASP A 241 23.31 -9.42 18.20
C ASP A 241 24.76 -9.57 17.74
N THR A 242 25.70 -9.44 18.68
CA THR A 242 27.14 -9.59 18.41
C THR A 242 27.54 -10.99 17.94
N SER A 243 26.68 -11.99 18.17
CA SER A 243 26.86 -13.38 17.71
C SER A 243 26.19 -13.63 16.35
N GLY A 244 25.54 -12.64 15.77
CA GLY A 244 24.84 -12.73 14.49
C GLY A 244 23.42 -13.31 14.58
N ASN A 245 22.90 -13.56 15.78
CA ASN A 245 21.53 -14.04 15.97
C ASN A 245 20.54 -12.91 15.79
N TRP A 246 19.40 -13.20 15.17
CA TRP A 246 18.31 -12.24 15.04
C TRP A 246 17.57 -12.10 16.36
N LEU A 247 17.22 -10.86 16.71
CA LEU A 247 16.43 -10.51 17.89
C LEU A 247 15.47 -9.37 17.53
N LYS A 248 14.37 -9.25 18.27
CA LYS A 248 13.48 -8.10 18.21
C LYS A 248 14.16 -6.92 18.92
N LYS A 249 14.15 -5.74 18.28
CA LYS A 249 14.66 -4.51 18.91
C LYS A 249 13.84 -4.22 20.17
N LYS A 250 14.54 -3.78 21.22
CA LYS A 250 13.90 -3.34 22.47
C LYS A 250 13.28 -1.96 22.31
#